data_AF-N6TL15-F1
#
_entry.id   AF-N6TL15-F1
#
_cell.length_a   1.000
_cell.length_b   1.000
_cell.length_c   1.000
_cell.angle_alpha   90.00
_cell.angle_beta   90.00
_cell.angle_gamma   90.00
#
_symmetry.space_group_name_H-M   'P 1'
#
loop_
_entity.id
_entity.type
_entity.pdbx_description
1 polymer ?
#
loop_
_entity_poly.entity_id
_entity_poly.type
_entity_poly.pdbx_seq_one_letter_code
_entity_poly.pdbx_strand_id
1 'polypeptide(L)'
;MESNETLERRGSIFFSASADLPDSGTGDVKYPTLEKNPKVPTPEKKIELPIISVSRHRAQSESQQYADTEVDELFAMLRESESLDEQGDILQFLVASKGLDYNTDMLENGRVVTVRDLLKGLYEKACQQKMWGLVRHTAGMLGKRVEDLAKSVTDLLVRQKQITVGMPPNNEHTITAPLPESELRLLIHEAYGQDDSTAMLTQELLVYLAMFIRTEPHLFMEMLRLRIGLIIQVMATELSRTLICDGDEASEHLLNLSPFEMKNLLYHIISGKEFAISSVGRGNFSIVSNKSSRISKKSHISLAADPVDDLIEPDRQGQWLRRRRLDGALNRVPRDFYPRVWIVLERCHGIDIAGKVLPQCLTQEMTPGELKFALAVETVLNTIPQPEYRQLIVEALMVLTLVAEYNVAPFLGGTIQIEYLVHRANELFLSDQMSCDGDATLCCAKPRDQRETTNTGGLLCGGAAYICQHFYDSAPSGAYGTMTYLTRAIAIYLDCVPKTGELECRIS
;
A
#
# COMPACT_ATOMS: atom_id res chain seq x y z
N MET A 1 66.38 4.77 21.90
CA MET A 1 66.27 6.23 22.05
C MET A 1 64.85 6.51 22.52
N GLU A 2 64.72 6.71 23.83
CA GLU A 2 63.80 7.59 24.59
C GLU A 2 62.42 7.91 23.95
N SER A 3 61.29 7.42 24.51
CA SER A 3 60.49 7.96 25.64
C SER A 3 59.80 9.30 25.32
N ASN A 4 58.62 9.69 25.80
CA ASN A 4 57.42 9.16 26.45
C ASN A 4 56.48 10.41 26.58
N GLU A 5 55.24 10.20 27.00
CA GLU A 5 54.35 11.19 27.67
C GLU A 5 53.32 12.07 26.91
N THR A 6 52.09 11.78 27.31
CA THR A 6 50.82 12.52 27.43
C THR A 6 50.88 13.90 28.11
N LEU A 7 49.91 14.78 27.83
CA LEU A 7 49.28 15.60 28.89
C LEU A 7 47.89 16.17 28.50
N GLU A 8 46.93 15.98 29.41
CA GLU A 8 45.63 16.65 29.52
C GLU A 8 45.75 18.08 30.09
N ARG A 9 44.72 18.94 29.89
CA ARG A 9 43.99 19.77 30.89
C ARG A 9 43.12 20.82 30.18
N ARG A 10 41.79 20.86 30.36
CA ARG A 10 40.97 21.42 31.46
C ARG A 10 41.11 22.95 31.65
N GLY A 11 39.99 23.68 31.52
CA GLY A 11 39.88 25.10 31.90
C GLY A 11 38.50 25.70 31.63
N SER A 12 37.58 25.56 32.59
CA SER A 12 36.36 26.35 32.75
C SER A 12 36.70 27.80 33.15
N ILE A 13 35.82 28.79 32.91
CA ILE A 13 35.57 29.95 33.79
C ILE A 13 34.26 30.66 33.36
N PHE A 14 33.40 30.85 34.35
CA PHE A 14 32.22 31.74 34.41
C PHE A 14 32.62 33.22 34.45
N PHE A 15 31.79 34.13 33.92
CA PHE A 15 31.54 35.43 34.57
C PHE A 15 30.13 35.97 34.26
N SER A 16 29.48 36.40 35.33
CA SER A 16 28.18 37.07 35.47
C SER A 16 28.26 38.59 35.23
N ALA A 17 27.15 39.25 34.89
CA ALA A 17 26.58 40.38 35.67
C ALA A 17 25.31 40.97 35.00
N SER A 18 24.39 41.40 35.86
CA SER A 18 23.07 41.98 35.63
C SER A 18 23.09 43.52 35.44
N ALA A 19 21.89 44.11 35.30
CA ALA A 19 21.51 45.54 35.49
C ALA A 19 21.63 46.43 34.22
N ASP A 20 20.74 47.35 33.84
CA ASP A 20 19.55 47.98 34.42
C ASP A 20 18.69 48.61 33.28
N LEU A 21 17.40 48.81 33.54
CA LEU A 21 16.47 49.68 32.77
C LEU A 21 16.75 51.17 33.04
N PRO A 22 16.28 52.08 32.16
CA PRO A 22 15.34 53.09 32.64
C PRO A 22 14.15 53.36 31.72
N ASP A 23 13.17 54.02 32.35
CA ASP A 23 11.76 54.20 32.01
C ASP A 23 11.44 55.53 31.28
N SER A 24 10.24 55.55 30.69
CA SER A 24 9.34 56.68 30.39
C SER A 24 9.48 57.47 29.07
N GLY A 25 8.34 57.64 28.37
CA GLY A 25 8.17 58.69 27.35
C GLY A 25 7.13 58.44 26.25
N THR A 26 5.86 58.62 26.58
CA THR A 26 4.64 58.73 25.76
C THR A 26 4.77 59.25 24.31
N GLY A 27 4.07 58.62 23.36
CA GLY A 27 3.81 59.16 22.02
C GLY A 27 2.84 58.30 21.20
N ASP A 28 1.54 58.59 21.30
CA ASP A 28 0.46 58.02 20.49
C ASP A 28 0.65 58.30 18.99
N VAL A 29 0.72 57.25 18.17
CA VAL A 29 0.45 57.34 16.72
C VAL A 29 -0.47 56.20 16.30
N LYS A 30 -1.74 56.54 16.09
CA LYS A 30 -2.78 55.65 15.54
C LYS A 30 -2.56 55.44 14.03
N TYR A 31 -2.54 54.19 13.59
CA TYR A 31 -2.81 53.81 12.21
C TYR A 31 -3.98 52.81 12.13
N PRO A 32 -4.79 52.82 11.07
CA PRO A 32 -6.11 52.22 11.05
C PRO A 32 -6.09 50.70 10.86
N THR A 33 -6.95 50.03 11.62
CA THR A 33 -7.31 48.63 11.54
C THR A 33 -7.93 48.28 10.18
N LEU A 34 -7.39 47.29 9.48
CA LEU A 34 -8.09 46.54 8.44
C LEU A 34 -8.24 45.09 8.89
N GLU A 35 -9.49 44.74 9.19
CA GLU A 35 -9.94 43.39 9.48
C GLU A 35 -9.91 42.49 8.23
N LYS A 36 -9.62 41.21 8.48
CA LYS A 36 -9.99 39.97 7.77
C LYS A 36 -8.78 39.13 7.33
N ASN A 37 -8.29 38.32 8.26
CA ASN A 37 -7.56 37.09 7.93
C ASN A 37 -8.55 36.02 7.41
N PRO A 38 -8.29 35.38 6.25
CA PRO A 38 -8.93 34.12 5.91
C PRO A 38 -8.43 33.04 6.87
N LYS A 39 -9.36 32.28 7.46
CA LYS A 39 -9.06 31.15 8.34
C LYS A 39 -8.24 30.10 7.59
N VAL A 40 -7.05 29.82 8.11
CA VAL A 40 -6.25 28.62 7.80
C VAL A 40 -7.07 27.39 8.21
N PRO A 41 -7.27 26.37 7.35
CA PRO A 41 -7.87 25.11 7.78
C PRO A 41 -6.92 24.38 8.73
N THR A 42 -7.42 24.01 9.90
CA THR A 42 -6.78 23.14 10.90
C THR A 42 -6.46 21.75 10.34
N PRO A 43 -5.44 21.05 10.90
CA PRO A 43 -4.89 19.82 10.34
C PRO A 43 -5.92 18.68 10.34
N GLU A 44 -5.89 17.94 9.24
CA GLU A 44 -6.73 16.81 8.90
C GLU A 44 -6.74 15.74 10.01
N LYS A 45 -7.94 15.33 10.42
CA LYS A 45 -8.11 14.06 11.14
C LYS A 45 -7.73 12.94 10.18
N LYS A 46 -6.75 12.12 10.57
CA LYS A 46 -6.40 10.88 9.88
C LYS A 46 -7.67 10.05 9.68
N ILE A 47 -8.05 9.85 8.43
CA ILE A 47 -9.09 8.91 8.04
C ILE A 47 -8.47 7.52 8.21
N GLU A 48 -8.89 6.80 9.25
CA GLU A 48 -8.57 5.38 9.39
C GLU A 48 -9.29 4.62 8.26
N LEU A 49 -8.49 3.94 7.43
CA LEU A 49 -8.99 2.97 6.46
C LEU A 49 -9.77 1.87 7.19
N PRO A 50 -10.71 1.16 6.54
CA PRO A 50 -11.04 -0.18 6.96
C PRO A 50 -9.77 -1.01 6.82
N ILE A 51 -9.03 -1.15 7.92
CA ILE A 51 -7.90 -2.05 8.00
C ILE A 51 -8.51 -3.44 7.95
N ILE A 52 -8.37 -4.15 6.83
CA ILE A 52 -8.51 -5.60 6.87
C ILE A 52 -7.36 -6.07 7.76
N SER A 53 -7.75 -6.39 8.99
CA SER A 53 -6.93 -7.09 9.94
C SER A 53 -6.72 -8.47 9.35
N VAL A 54 -5.56 -8.71 8.73
CA VAL A 54 -5.17 -10.05 8.28
C VAL A 54 -4.80 -10.93 9.49
N SER A 55 -5.02 -10.41 10.71
CA SER A 55 -4.94 -11.21 11.91
C SER A 55 -6.04 -12.25 11.86
N ARG A 56 -5.68 -13.52 12.07
CA ARG A 56 -6.65 -14.50 12.56
C ARG A 56 -7.20 -13.96 13.90
N HIS A 57 -8.31 -13.23 13.83
CA HIS A 57 -9.03 -12.71 15.00
C HIS A 57 -9.59 -13.82 15.91
N ARG A 58 -9.42 -15.09 15.52
CA ARG A 58 -9.61 -16.26 16.39
C ARG A 58 -8.92 -16.13 17.76
N ALA A 59 -7.81 -15.40 17.83
CA ALA A 59 -6.96 -15.32 19.02
C ALA A 59 -7.57 -14.62 20.26
N GLN A 60 -8.61 -13.79 20.18
CA GLN A 60 -9.15 -13.13 21.39
C GLN A 60 -10.33 -13.87 22.02
N SER A 61 -11.25 -14.37 21.21
CA SER A 61 -12.46 -15.06 21.71
C SER A 61 -12.17 -16.48 22.22
N GLU A 62 -11.24 -17.23 21.61
CA GLU A 62 -10.91 -18.60 22.03
C GLU A 62 -9.82 -18.65 23.12
N SER A 63 -8.95 -17.64 23.22
CA SER A 63 -8.01 -17.56 24.38
C SER A 63 -8.75 -17.39 25.72
N GLN A 64 -9.95 -16.81 25.70
CA GLN A 64 -10.84 -16.76 26.87
C GLN A 64 -11.52 -18.10 27.15
N GLN A 65 -11.73 -18.94 26.12
CA GLN A 65 -12.36 -20.25 26.27
C GLN A 65 -11.55 -21.20 27.15
N TYR A 66 -10.22 -21.07 27.11
CA TYR A 66 -9.29 -21.94 27.85
C TYR A 66 -8.68 -21.28 29.09
N ALA A 67 -9.01 -20.01 29.36
CA ALA A 67 -8.38 -19.22 30.43
C ALA A 67 -8.63 -19.78 31.84
N ASP A 68 -9.80 -20.40 32.05
CA ASP A 68 -10.21 -21.00 33.32
C ASP A 68 -9.98 -22.53 33.37
N THR A 69 -9.40 -23.12 32.33
CA THR A 69 -9.18 -24.58 32.22
C THR A 69 -7.82 -24.97 32.80
N GLU A 70 -7.77 -26.04 33.58
CA GLU A 70 -6.50 -26.54 34.12
C GLU A 70 -5.62 -27.16 33.02
N VAL A 71 -4.30 -27.10 33.20
CA VAL A 71 -3.33 -27.58 32.19
C VAL A 71 -3.50 -29.07 31.89
N ASP A 72 -3.82 -29.87 32.91
CA ASP A 72 -4.04 -31.31 32.75
C ASP A 72 -5.32 -31.61 31.96
N GLU A 73 -6.37 -30.78 32.13
CA GLU A 73 -7.60 -30.85 31.34
C GLU A 73 -7.34 -30.48 29.88
N LEU A 74 -6.50 -29.46 29.61
CA LEU A 74 -6.10 -29.10 28.24
C LEU A 74 -5.37 -30.25 27.54
N PHE A 75 -4.50 -30.98 28.25
CA PHE A 75 -3.87 -32.17 27.67
C PHE A 75 -4.85 -33.33 27.46
N ALA A 76 -5.87 -33.48 28.31
CA ALA A 76 -6.94 -34.46 28.09
C ALA A 76 -7.74 -34.11 26.82
N MET A 77 -8.19 -32.86 26.70
CA MET A 77 -8.89 -32.35 25.51
C MET A 77 -8.06 -32.53 24.23
N LEU A 78 -6.75 -32.23 24.29
CA LEU A 78 -5.85 -32.41 23.15
C LEU A 78 -5.76 -33.87 22.68
N ARG A 79 -5.81 -34.84 23.60
CA ARG A 79 -5.76 -36.27 23.28
C ARG A 79 -7.09 -36.78 22.72
N GLU A 80 -8.20 -36.24 23.19
CA GLU A 80 -9.54 -36.66 22.78
C GLU A 80 -10.00 -35.99 21.48
N SER A 81 -9.44 -34.82 21.14
CA SER A 81 -9.83 -34.09 19.94
C SER A 81 -9.42 -34.81 18.66
N GLU A 82 -10.40 -35.02 17.76
CA GLU A 82 -10.18 -35.51 16.39
C GLU A 82 -9.90 -34.36 15.40
N SER A 83 -10.17 -33.12 15.81
CA SER A 83 -10.01 -31.92 14.97
C SER A 83 -8.62 -31.33 15.13
N LEU A 84 -7.87 -31.27 14.03
CA LEU A 84 -6.55 -30.64 14.04
C LEU A 84 -6.60 -29.14 14.31
N ASP A 85 -7.69 -28.46 13.96
CA ASP A 85 -7.87 -27.03 14.28
C ASP A 85 -8.02 -26.82 15.79
N GLU A 86 -8.84 -27.64 16.46
CA GLU A 86 -8.99 -27.57 17.93
C GLU A 86 -7.70 -27.93 18.65
N GLN A 87 -6.96 -28.95 18.17
CA GLN A 87 -5.61 -29.24 18.67
C GLN A 87 -4.67 -28.04 18.49
N GLY A 88 -4.82 -27.29 17.40
CA GLY A 88 -4.10 -26.06 17.12
C GLY A 88 -4.39 -24.97 18.13
N ASP A 89 -5.67 -24.72 18.42
CA ASP A 89 -6.11 -23.67 19.34
C ASP A 89 -5.65 -23.96 20.79
N ILE A 90 -5.77 -25.22 21.23
CA ILE A 90 -5.26 -25.68 22.54
C ILE A 90 -3.74 -25.50 22.63
N LEU A 91 -3.00 -25.93 21.60
CA LEU A 91 -1.54 -25.80 21.60
C LEU A 91 -1.09 -24.34 21.52
N GLN A 92 -1.79 -23.48 20.79
CA GLN A 92 -1.52 -22.04 20.79
C GLN A 92 -1.65 -21.45 22.20
N PHE A 93 -2.72 -21.80 22.92
CA PHE A 93 -2.91 -21.36 24.30
C PHE A 93 -1.80 -21.88 25.23
N LEU A 94 -1.40 -23.16 25.11
CA LEU A 94 -0.30 -23.73 25.88
C LEU A 94 1.04 -23.05 25.59
N VAL A 95 1.32 -22.73 24.32
CA VAL A 95 2.52 -21.98 23.93
C VAL A 95 2.53 -20.58 24.55
N ALA A 96 1.41 -19.87 24.50
CA ALA A 96 1.31 -18.53 25.06
C ALA A 96 1.40 -18.51 26.60
N SER A 97 0.82 -19.50 27.28
CA SER A 97 0.72 -19.54 28.74
C SER A 97 1.92 -20.19 29.44
N LYS A 98 2.51 -21.24 28.84
CA LYS A 98 3.59 -22.04 29.46
C LYS A 98 4.91 -22.00 28.68
N GLY A 99 4.87 -21.63 27.41
CA GLY A 99 6.03 -21.65 26.52
C GLY A 99 6.28 -23.01 25.86
N LEU A 100 7.07 -22.99 24.80
CA LEU A 100 7.34 -24.17 23.95
C LEU A 100 8.08 -25.29 24.69
N ASP A 101 8.93 -24.96 25.66
CA ASP A 101 9.78 -25.94 26.34
C ASP A 101 9.12 -26.51 27.61
N TYR A 102 7.83 -26.24 27.82
CA TYR A 102 7.06 -26.81 28.92
C TYR A 102 6.95 -28.33 28.79
N ASN A 103 7.24 -29.03 29.90
CA ASN A 103 7.14 -30.48 30.01
C ASN A 103 5.67 -30.90 30.19
N THR A 104 5.23 -31.86 29.37
CA THR A 104 3.84 -32.37 29.38
C THR A 104 3.64 -33.56 30.32
N ASP A 105 4.70 -34.00 31.01
CA ASP A 105 4.79 -35.21 31.83
C ASP A 105 4.45 -36.52 31.10
N MET A 106 4.35 -36.45 29.76
CA MET A 106 4.26 -37.61 28.87
C MET A 106 5.64 -38.11 28.49
N LEU A 107 5.74 -39.43 28.32
CA LEU A 107 6.95 -40.09 27.82
C LEU A 107 6.64 -40.76 26.48
N GLU A 108 7.40 -40.41 25.45
CA GLU A 108 7.39 -41.07 24.15
C GLU A 108 8.76 -41.72 23.91
N ASN A 109 8.80 -43.04 23.73
CA ASN A 109 10.03 -43.82 23.59
C ASN A 109 11.07 -43.55 24.70
N GLY A 110 10.58 -43.30 25.93
CA GLY A 110 11.43 -43.00 27.09
C GLY A 110 11.99 -41.57 27.12
N ARG A 111 11.55 -40.67 26.23
CA ARG A 111 11.90 -39.24 26.24
C ARG A 111 10.71 -38.41 26.70
N VAL A 112 11.00 -37.39 27.49
CA VAL A 112 10.03 -36.38 27.92
C VAL A 112 9.51 -35.62 26.70
N VAL A 113 8.19 -35.56 26.55
CA VAL A 113 7.52 -34.82 25.48
C VAL A 113 7.27 -33.39 25.93
N THR A 114 7.71 -32.43 25.12
CA THR A 114 7.45 -31.00 25.36
C THR A 114 6.26 -30.49 24.53
N VAL A 115 5.72 -29.32 24.88
CA VAL A 115 4.72 -28.62 24.05
C VAL A 115 5.24 -28.41 22.62
N ARG A 116 6.54 -28.11 22.48
CA ARG A 116 7.22 -28.02 21.17
C ARG A 116 7.12 -29.31 20.37
N ASP A 117 7.24 -30.47 21.01
CA ASP A 117 7.19 -31.75 20.31
C ASP A 117 5.76 -32.10 19.89
N LEU A 118 4.76 -31.80 20.72
CA LEU A 118 3.34 -31.89 20.34
C LEU A 118 3.04 -30.99 19.14
N LEU A 119 3.54 -29.76 19.17
CA LEU A 119 3.35 -28.80 18.08
C LEU A 119 4.05 -29.23 16.79
N LYS A 120 5.22 -29.86 16.85
CA LYS A 120 5.85 -30.50 15.67
C LYS A 120 4.98 -31.62 15.12
N GLY A 121 4.41 -32.46 15.98
CA GLY A 121 3.49 -33.51 15.57
C GLY A 121 2.25 -32.96 14.87
N LEU A 122 1.67 -31.88 15.40
CA LEU A 122 0.55 -31.18 14.75
C LEU A 122 0.95 -30.60 13.39
N TYR A 123 2.10 -29.92 13.31
CA TYR A 123 2.64 -29.39 12.06
C TYR A 123 2.78 -30.48 10.98
N GLU A 124 3.34 -31.65 11.33
CA GLU A 124 3.51 -32.76 10.40
C GLU A 124 2.17 -33.35 9.93
N LYS A 125 1.20 -33.53 10.84
CA LYS A 125 -0.17 -33.96 10.48
C LYS A 125 -0.86 -32.94 9.58
N ALA A 126 -0.75 -31.66 9.89
CA ALA A 126 -1.31 -30.57 9.08
C ALA A 126 -0.71 -30.55 7.67
N CYS A 127 0.60 -30.80 7.53
CA CYS A 127 1.24 -30.96 6.22
C CYS A 127 0.68 -32.16 5.44
N GLN A 128 0.50 -33.31 6.09
CA GLN A 128 -0.06 -34.52 5.44
C GLN A 128 -1.49 -34.32 4.96
N GLN A 129 -2.31 -33.63 5.76
CA GLN A 129 -3.70 -33.29 5.42
C GLN A 129 -3.84 -32.04 4.55
N LYS A 130 -2.73 -31.35 4.23
CA LYS A 130 -2.68 -30.13 3.43
C LYS A 130 -3.51 -28.98 4.00
N MET A 131 -3.58 -28.86 5.32
CA MET A 131 -4.28 -27.76 5.98
C MET A 131 -3.35 -26.55 6.11
N TRP A 132 -3.23 -25.78 5.03
CA TRP A 132 -2.17 -24.77 4.88
C TRP A 132 -2.22 -23.65 5.93
N GLY A 133 -3.42 -23.22 6.36
CA GLY A 133 -3.55 -22.23 7.42
C GLY A 133 -2.93 -22.72 8.73
N LEU A 134 -3.20 -23.98 9.11
CA LEU A 134 -2.61 -24.59 10.29
C LEU A 134 -1.11 -24.85 10.12
N VAL A 135 -0.65 -25.23 8.92
CA VAL A 135 0.78 -25.38 8.62
C VAL A 135 1.52 -24.06 8.84
N ARG A 136 1.00 -22.94 8.32
CA ARG A 136 1.62 -21.61 8.50
C ARG A 136 1.63 -21.18 9.96
N HIS A 137 0.51 -21.38 10.65
CA HIS A 137 0.35 -21.02 12.04
C HIS A 137 1.32 -21.79 12.95
N THR A 138 1.32 -23.12 12.85
CA THR A 138 2.21 -23.99 13.64
C THR A 138 3.69 -23.80 13.27
N ALA A 139 4.01 -23.54 12.00
CA ALA A 139 5.36 -23.20 11.57
C ALA A 139 5.85 -21.87 12.16
N GLY A 140 4.99 -20.85 12.20
CA GLY A 140 5.27 -19.55 12.78
C GLY A 140 5.60 -19.67 14.27
N MET A 141 4.72 -20.33 15.04
CA MET A 141 4.93 -20.61 16.47
C MET A 141 6.19 -21.43 16.75
N LEU A 142 6.50 -22.45 15.93
CA LEU A 142 7.73 -23.23 16.04
C LEU A 142 8.99 -22.43 15.67
N GLY A 143 8.82 -21.24 15.13
CA GLY A 143 9.91 -20.42 14.65
C GLY A 143 10.63 -20.99 13.44
N LYS A 144 9.91 -21.73 12.59
CA LYS A 144 10.47 -22.22 11.33
C LYS A 144 10.82 -21.05 10.40
N ARG A 145 11.70 -21.34 9.46
CA ARG A 145 12.13 -20.41 8.41
C ARG A 145 11.86 -21.01 7.05
N VAL A 146 11.51 -20.16 6.10
CA VAL A 146 11.50 -20.53 4.68
C VAL A 146 12.96 -20.59 4.19
N GLU A 147 13.29 -21.62 3.42
CA GLU A 147 14.64 -21.78 2.85
C GLU A 147 14.99 -20.61 1.91
N ASP A 148 16.29 -20.28 1.82
CA ASP A 148 16.81 -19.19 0.98
C ASP A 148 16.19 -17.80 1.23
N LEU A 149 15.58 -17.54 2.38
CA LEU A 149 14.91 -16.26 2.68
C LEU A 149 15.88 -15.05 2.60
N ALA A 150 17.02 -15.10 3.28
CA ALA A 150 17.99 -13.99 3.27
C ALA A 150 18.57 -13.75 1.86
N LYS A 151 18.80 -14.83 1.11
CA LYS A 151 19.21 -14.77 -0.30
C LYS A 151 18.13 -14.13 -1.17
N SER A 152 16.87 -14.50 -0.97
CA SER A 152 15.72 -13.94 -1.68
C SER A 152 15.56 -12.43 -1.44
N VAL A 153 15.71 -11.98 -0.19
CA VAL A 153 15.74 -10.56 0.17
C VAL A 153 16.93 -9.86 -0.52
N THR A 154 18.12 -10.47 -0.50
CA THR A 154 19.30 -9.92 -1.18
C THR A 154 19.07 -9.78 -2.69
N ASP A 155 18.43 -10.76 -3.34
CA ASP A 155 18.09 -10.75 -4.76
C ASP A 155 17.19 -9.56 -5.15
N LEU A 156 16.27 -9.18 -4.27
CA LEU A 156 15.40 -8.02 -4.46
C LEU A 156 16.17 -6.71 -4.27
N LEU A 157 16.98 -6.60 -3.20
CA LEU A 157 17.75 -5.40 -2.87
C LEU A 157 18.80 -5.06 -3.93
N VAL A 158 19.53 -6.06 -4.45
CA VAL A 158 20.56 -5.87 -5.51
C VAL A 158 19.93 -5.36 -6.81
N ARG A 159 18.65 -5.64 -7.05
CA ARG A 159 17.87 -5.10 -8.18
C ARG A 159 17.22 -3.75 -7.86
N GLN A 160 17.79 -3.03 -6.89
CA GLN A 160 17.40 -1.70 -6.47
C GLN A 160 15.94 -1.61 -5.99
N LYS A 161 15.43 -2.68 -5.36
CA LYS A 161 14.12 -2.69 -4.72
C LYS A 161 14.28 -2.47 -3.23
N GLN A 162 13.59 -1.49 -2.67
CA GLN A 162 13.40 -1.40 -1.23
C GLN A 162 12.27 -2.32 -0.81
N ILE A 163 12.38 -2.94 0.35
CA ILE A 163 11.37 -3.88 0.86
C ILE A 163 10.85 -3.33 2.17
N THR A 164 9.56 -3.46 2.42
CA THR A 164 9.00 -3.24 3.75
C THR A 164 8.16 -4.44 4.20
N VAL A 165 8.24 -4.76 5.49
CA VAL A 165 7.45 -5.83 6.11
C VAL A 165 6.65 -5.27 7.29
N GLY A 166 5.53 -5.92 7.60
CA GLY A 166 4.57 -5.44 8.58
C GLY A 166 3.44 -4.62 7.95
N MET A 167 2.54 -4.13 8.81
CA MET A 167 1.28 -3.51 8.39
C MET A 167 1.35 -1.98 8.57
N PRO A 168 1.13 -1.19 7.49
CA PRO A 168 0.98 0.25 7.61
C PRO A 168 -0.27 0.63 8.43
N PRO A 169 -0.28 1.79 9.12
CA PRO A 169 0.81 2.76 9.24
C PRO A 169 1.72 2.56 10.47
N ASN A 170 1.35 1.69 11.41
CA ASN A 170 1.92 1.69 12.76
C ASN A 170 3.11 0.73 12.96
N ASN A 171 3.24 -0.32 12.14
CA ASN A 171 4.30 -1.32 12.33
C ASN A 171 4.90 -1.79 10.99
N GLU A 172 5.36 -0.84 10.18
CA GLU A 172 6.02 -1.13 8.92
C GLU A 172 7.53 -0.83 8.99
N HIS A 173 8.33 -1.86 8.74
CA HIS A 173 9.79 -1.80 8.84
C HIS A 173 10.42 -1.85 7.46
N THR A 174 11.31 -0.91 7.16
CA THR A 174 12.00 -0.86 5.86
C THR A 174 13.33 -1.62 5.93
N ILE A 175 13.53 -2.54 4.99
CA ILE A 175 14.79 -3.26 4.77
C ILE A 175 15.49 -2.61 3.58
N THR A 176 16.59 -1.90 3.86
CA THR A 176 17.39 -1.18 2.84
C THR A 176 18.73 -1.84 2.53
N ALA A 177 19.13 -2.83 3.33
CA ALA A 177 20.38 -3.57 3.17
C ALA A 177 20.16 -5.06 3.46
N PRO A 178 20.98 -5.96 2.89
CA PRO A 178 20.90 -7.38 3.20
C PRO A 178 21.11 -7.61 4.70
N LEU A 179 20.22 -8.39 5.32
CA LEU A 179 20.28 -8.74 6.73
C LEU A 179 20.65 -10.22 6.89
N PRO A 180 21.38 -10.59 7.97
CA PRO A 180 21.54 -11.98 8.37
C PRO A 180 20.18 -12.65 8.61
N GLU A 181 20.12 -13.98 8.43
CA GLU A 181 18.88 -14.75 8.56
C GLU A 181 18.20 -14.57 9.93
N SER A 182 18.99 -14.54 11.01
CA SER A 182 18.48 -14.37 12.37
C SER A 182 17.85 -13.01 12.59
N GLU A 183 18.48 -11.95 12.09
CA GLU A 183 17.98 -10.57 12.21
C GLU A 183 16.74 -10.37 11.35
N LEU A 184 16.75 -10.88 10.12
CA LEU A 184 15.59 -10.80 9.23
C LEU A 184 14.36 -11.49 9.84
N ARG A 185 14.58 -12.65 10.47
CA ARG A 185 13.51 -13.38 11.17
C ARG A 185 12.94 -12.57 12.33
N LEU A 186 13.79 -12.01 13.19
CA LEU A 186 13.36 -11.21 14.34
C LEU A 186 12.57 -9.98 13.86
N LEU A 187 13.09 -9.29 12.84
CA LEU A 187 12.43 -8.13 12.26
C LEU A 187 11.03 -8.47 11.72
N ILE A 188 10.87 -9.59 11.00
CA ILE A 188 9.54 -10.01 10.51
C ILE A 188 8.61 -10.35 11.68
N HIS A 189 9.10 -11.06 12.70
CA HIS A 189 8.27 -11.40 13.86
C HIS A 189 7.84 -10.15 14.64
N GLU A 190 8.75 -9.21 14.90
CA GLU A 190 8.46 -7.92 15.55
C GLU A 190 7.46 -7.07 14.74
N ALA A 191 7.53 -7.13 13.41
CA ALA A 191 6.63 -6.40 12.51
C ALA A 191 5.15 -6.88 12.58
N TYR A 192 4.91 -8.13 12.96
CA TYR A 192 3.55 -8.70 13.06
C TYR A 192 3.14 -9.08 14.49
N GLY A 193 4.05 -9.02 15.46
CA GLY A 193 3.77 -9.29 16.86
C GLY A 193 3.29 -10.73 17.09
N GLN A 194 2.03 -10.87 17.50
CA GLN A 194 1.41 -12.18 17.80
C GLN A 194 0.85 -12.90 16.56
N ASP A 195 0.87 -12.25 15.38
CA ASP A 195 0.37 -12.86 14.15
C ASP A 195 1.46 -13.68 13.42
N ASP A 196 1.77 -14.83 14.01
CA ASP A 196 2.76 -15.78 13.49
C ASP A 196 2.41 -16.33 12.10
N SER A 197 1.11 -16.40 11.77
CA SER A 197 0.61 -16.87 10.48
C SER A 197 0.97 -15.90 9.36
N THR A 198 0.71 -14.61 9.57
CA THR A 198 1.05 -13.55 8.59
C THR A 198 2.56 -13.33 8.50
N ALA A 199 3.29 -13.51 9.61
CA ALA A 199 4.76 -13.52 9.60
C ALA A 199 5.32 -14.65 8.71
N MET A 200 4.75 -15.86 8.79
CA MET A 200 5.14 -16.97 7.91
C MET A 200 4.79 -16.69 6.45
N LEU A 201 3.56 -16.20 6.18
CA LEU A 201 3.13 -15.80 4.85
C LEU A 201 4.06 -14.74 4.23
N THR A 202 4.49 -13.75 5.03
CA THR A 202 5.46 -12.73 4.59
C THR A 202 6.76 -13.34 4.10
N GLN A 203 7.28 -14.36 4.80
CA GLN A 203 8.48 -15.08 4.36
C GLN A 203 8.26 -15.79 3.02
N GLU A 204 7.12 -16.47 2.85
CA GLU A 204 6.76 -17.13 1.58
C GLU A 204 6.69 -16.13 0.42
N LEU A 205 5.99 -15.01 0.61
CA LEU A 205 5.82 -13.99 -0.42
C LEU A 205 7.15 -13.34 -0.82
N LEU A 206 8.07 -13.09 0.13
CA LEU A 206 9.41 -12.58 -0.18
C LEU A 206 10.18 -13.53 -1.10
N VAL A 207 10.10 -14.84 -0.86
CA VAL A 207 10.73 -15.85 -1.72
C VAL A 207 10.08 -15.86 -3.11
N TYR A 208 8.75 -15.81 -3.20
CA TYR A 208 8.07 -15.77 -4.51
C TYR A 208 8.37 -14.50 -5.30
N LEU A 209 8.41 -13.34 -4.64
CA LEU A 209 8.82 -12.07 -5.27
C LEU A 209 10.25 -12.16 -5.81
N ALA A 210 11.17 -12.72 -5.03
CA ALA A 210 12.54 -12.95 -5.46
C ALA A 210 12.62 -13.93 -6.65
N MET A 211 11.79 -14.98 -6.67
CA MET A 211 11.69 -15.87 -7.82
C MET A 211 11.23 -15.09 -9.07
N PHE A 212 10.16 -14.30 -8.96
CA PHE A 212 9.62 -13.54 -10.09
C PHE A 212 10.57 -12.48 -10.61
N ILE A 213 11.26 -11.73 -9.76
CA ILE A 213 12.18 -10.69 -10.24
C ILE A 213 13.39 -11.28 -10.97
N ARG A 214 13.78 -12.53 -10.64
CA ARG A 214 14.84 -13.26 -11.36
C ARG A 214 14.36 -13.77 -12.72
N THR A 215 13.15 -14.29 -12.81
CA THR A 215 12.63 -14.92 -14.04
C THR A 215 11.95 -13.93 -14.99
N GLU A 216 11.24 -12.94 -14.45
CA GLU A 216 10.41 -11.97 -15.16
C GLU A 216 10.62 -10.55 -14.57
N PRO A 217 11.84 -9.96 -14.67
CA PRO A 217 12.16 -8.66 -14.08
C PRO A 217 11.27 -7.51 -14.57
N HIS A 218 10.68 -7.66 -15.76
CA HIS A 218 9.77 -6.68 -16.35
C HIS A 218 8.50 -6.43 -15.51
N LEU A 219 8.09 -7.39 -14.67
CA LEU A 219 6.95 -7.26 -13.76
C LEU A 219 7.17 -6.21 -12.66
N PHE A 220 8.44 -5.88 -12.40
CA PHE A 220 8.87 -4.96 -11.34
C PHE A 220 9.38 -3.63 -11.89
N MET A 221 9.16 -3.34 -13.18
CA MET A 221 9.53 -2.06 -13.76
C MET A 221 8.82 -0.93 -13.02
N GLU A 222 9.57 0.13 -12.71
CA GLU A 222 9.07 1.33 -12.01
C GLU A 222 8.47 1.11 -10.61
N MET A 223 8.58 -0.09 -10.06
CA MET A 223 8.26 -0.37 -8.66
C MET A 223 9.56 -0.26 -7.85
N LEU A 224 9.80 0.87 -7.19
CA LEU A 224 11.04 1.03 -6.40
C LEU A 224 10.95 0.41 -5.01
N ARG A 225 9.74 0.36 -4.44
CA ARG A 225 9.48 -0.16 -3.09
C ARG A 225 8.41 -1.25 -3.15
N LEU A 226 8.68 -2.38 -2.51
CA LEU A 226 7.77 -3.51 -2.37
C LEU A 226 7.26 -3.54 -0.93
N ARG A 227 5.99 -3.19 -0.73
CA ARG A 227 5.36 -3.15 0.59
C ARG A 227 4.59 -4.44 0.83
N ILE A 228 5.23 -5.41 1.50
CA ILE A 228 4.69 -6.77 1.59
C ILE A 228 3.35 -6.80 2.32
N GLY A 229 3.17 -6.01 3.38
CA GLY A 229 1.88 -5.90 4.07
C GLY A 229 0.75 -5.41 3.18
N LEU A 230 1.00 -4.37 2.35
CA LEU A 230 -0.01 -3.89 1.40
C LEU A 230 -0.31 -4.92 0.30
N ILE A 231 0.69 -5.68 -0.14
CA ILE A 231 0.49 -6.78 -1.10
C ILE A 231 -0.45 -7.84 -0.50
N ILE A 232 -0.25 -8.22 0.77
CA ILE A 232 -1.12 -9.16 1.48
C ILE A 232 -2.55 -8.61 1.57
N GLN A 233 -2.72 -7.33 1.95
CA GLN A 233 -4.04 -6.69 2.02
C GLN A 233 -4.75 -6.69 0.67
N VAL A 234 -4.02 -6.41 -0.41
CA VAL A 234 -4.56 -6.47 -1.77
C VAL A 234 -4.98 -7.89 -2.13
N MET A 235 -4.18 -8.90 -1.81
CA MET A 235 -4.51 -10.30 -2.07
C MET A 235 -5.79 -10.71 -1.33
N ALA A 236 -5.93 -10.34 -0.05
CA ALA A 236 -7.14 -10.60 0.74
C ALA A 236 -8.36 -9.85 0.17
N THR A 237 -8.20 -8.56 -0.18
CA THR A 237 -9.29 -7.76 -0.77
C THR A 237 -9.76 -8.34 -2.10
N GLU A 238 -8.86 -8.86 -2.93
CA GLU A 238 -9.21 -9.50 -4.19
C GLU A 238 -9.93 -10.84 -4.01
N LEU A 239 -9.58 -11.60 -2.96
CA LEU A 239 -10.32 -12.79 -2.56
C LEU A 239 -11.72 -12.44 -2.06
N SER A 240 -11.84 -11.48 -1.14
CA SER A 240 -13.13 -10.99 -0.62
C SER A 240 -14.07 -10.60 -1.76
N ARG A 241 -13.58 -9.82 -2.71
CA ARG A 241 -14.38 -9.38 -3.87
C ARG A 241 -14.83 -10.54 -4.75
N THR A 242 -13.94 -11.52 -4.98
CA THR A 242 -14.21 -12.61 -5.93
C THR A 242 -15.08 -13.71 -5.32
N LEU A 243 -14.94 -13.93 -4.01
CA LEU A 243 -15.72 -14.91 -3.25
C LEU A 243 -17.00 -14.32 -2.65
N ILE A 244 -17.16 -12.99 -2.71
CA ILE A 244 -18.28 -12.26 -2.11
C ILE A 244 -18.38 -12.60 -0.62
N CYS A 245 -17.24 -12.52 0.06
CA CYS A 245 -17.12 -12.74 1.50
C CYS A 245 -16.58 -11.49 2.19
N ASP A 246 -16.69 -11.44 3.51
CA ASP A 246 -16.12 -10.33 4.27
C ASP A 246 -14.58 -10.39 4.31
N GLY A 247 -13.96 -9.36 4.91
CA GLY A 247 -12.49 -9.26 4.97
C GLY A 247 -11.83 -10.32 5.84
N ASP A 248 -12.53 -10.81 6.85
CA ASP A 248 -12.00 -11.77 7.82
C ASP A 248 -12.02 -13.17 7.20
N GLU A 249 -13.16 -13.57 6.61
CA GLU A 249 -13.30 -14.79 5.82
C GLU A 249 -12.30 -14.83 4.66
N ALA A 250 -12.09 -13.71 3.97
CA ALA A 250 -11.11 -13.63 2.88
C ALA A 250 -9.66 -13.80 3.37
N SER A 251 -9.34 -13.28 4.55
CA SER A 251 -8.02 -13.42 5.17
C SER A 251 -7.76 -14.88 5.59
N GLU A 252 -8.79 -15.56 6.10
CA GLU A 252 -8.70 -17.00 6.37
C GLU A 252 -8.52 -17.82 5.09
N HIS A 253 -9.27 -17.52 4.03
CA HIS A 253 -9.09 -18.15 2.73
C HIS A 253 -7.70 -17.93 2.17
N LEU A 254 -7.14 -16.72 2.31
CA LEU A 254 -5.77 -16.42 1.91
C LEU A 254 -4.76 -17.30 2.66
N LEU A 255 -4.88 -17.39 3.99
CA LEU A 255 -4.00 -18.22 4.81
C LEU A 255 -4.16 -19.71 4.54
N ASN A 256 -5.26 -20.14 3.95
CA ASN A 256 -5.50 -21.54 3.58
C ASN A 256 -5.11 -21.89 2.14
N LEU A 257 -4.66 -20.92 1.31
CA LEU A 257 -4.16 -21.25 -0.03
C LEU A 257 -2.91 -22.13 0.02
N SER A 258 -2.85 -23.13 -0.85
CA SER A 258 -1.62 -23.90 -1.06
C SER A 258 -0.48 -23.00 -1.56
N PRO A 259 0.79 -23.42 -1.40
CA PRO A 259 1.95 -22.69 -1.93
C PRO A 259 1.83 -22.34 -3.43
N PHE A 260 1.21 -23.23 -4.22
CA PHE A 260 1.00 -23.02 -5.64
C PHE A 260 -0.08 -21.96 -5.91
N GLU A 261 -1.24 -22.06 -5.26
CA GLU A 261 -2.32 -21.07 -5.39
C GLU A 261 -1.86 -19.69 -4.89
N MET A 262 -1.16 -19.64 -3.76
CA MET A 262 -0.57 -18.42 -3.21
C MET A 262 0.37 -17.75 -4.20
N LYS A 263 1.31 -18.51 -4.77
CA LYS A 263 2.23 -18.02 -5.80
C LYS A 263 1.49 -17.51 -7.03
N ASN A 264 0.46 -18.21 -7.50
CA ASN A 264 -0.31 -17.79 -8.67
C ASN A 264 -1.12 -16.52 -8.39
N LEU A 265 -1.78 -16.42 -7.24
CA LEU A 265 -2.49 -15.20 -6.83
C LEU A 265 -1.53 -14.01 -6.84
N LEU A 266 -0.36 -14.17 -6.20
CA LEU A 266 0.66 -13.13 -6.16
C LEU A 266 1.13 -12.75 -7.58
N TYR A 267 1.39 -13.72 -8.46
CA TYR A 267 1.76 -13.46 -9.85
C TYR A 267 0.68 -12.66 -10.59
N HIS A 268 -0.60 -12.97 -10.37
CA HIS A 268 -1.70 -12.25 -11.00
C HIS A 268 -1.85 -10.81 -10.49
N ILE A 269 -1.71 -10.60 -9.18
CA ILE A 269 -1.66 -9.26 -8.57
C ILE A 269 -0.51 -8.44 -9.18
N ILE A 270 0.71 -8.99 -9.20
CA ILE A 270 1.87 -8.25 -9.71
C ILE A 270 1.79 -8.08 -11.22
N SER A 271 1.32 -9.06 -11.99
CA SER A 271 1.26 -8.90 -13.45
C SER A 271 0.22 -7.89 -13.91
N GLY A 272 -0.73 -7.52 -13.05
CA GLY A 272 -1.87 -6.69 -13.45
C GLY A 272 -2.69 -7.35 -14.58
N LYS A 273 -2.59 -8.67 -14.76
CA LYS A 273 -3.47 -9.38 -15.69
C LYS A 273 -4.81 -9.61 -15.02
N GLU A 274 -5.88 -9.61 -15.78
CA GLU A 274 -7.17 -10.04 -15.26
C GLU A 274 -7.15 -11.56 -15.02
N PHE A 275 -7.76 -11.96 -13.91
CA PHE A 275 -7.85 -13.34 -13.48
C PHE A 275 -9.21 -13.56 -12.84
N ALA A 276 -9.72 -14.77 -12.99
CA ALA A 276 -10.91 -15.24 -12.29
C ALA A 276 -10.45 -16.23 -11.21
N ILE A 277 -11.05 -16.13 -10.03
CA ILE A 277 -10.93 -17.15 -8.98
C ILE A 277 -12.26 -17.88 -8.95
N SER A 278 -12.23 -19.21 -9.04
CA SER A 278 -13.40 -20.05 -8.82
C SER A 278 -13.15 -21.01 -7.67
N SER A 279 -14.13 -21.11 -6.77
CA SER A 279 -14.12 -22.10 -5.70
C SER A 279 -14.41 -23.48 -6.30
N VAL A 280 -13.48 -24.41 -6.10
CA VAL A 280 -13.67 -25.82 -6.44
C VAL A 280 -13.86 -26.51 -5.09
N GLY A 281 -15.10 -26.84 -4.75
CA GLY A 281 -15.56 -27.14 -3.37
C GLY A 281 -14.59 -27.87 -2.43
N ARG A 282 -14.75 -27.63 -1.12
CA ARG A 282 -13.80 -27.92 0.00
C ARG A 282 -12.60 -26.96 0.08
N GLY A 283 -12.81 -25.66 -0.09
CA GLY A 283 -11.79 -24.64 0.20
C GLY A 283 -10.60 -24.58 -0.76
N ASN A 284 -10.63 -25.32 -1.88
CA ASN A 284 -9.61 -25.20 -2.93
C ASN A 284 -10.03 -24.13 -3.95
N PHE A 285 -9.08 -23.34 -4.43
CA PHE A 285 -9.35 -22.22 -5.32
C PHE A 285 -8.61 -22.40 -6.64
N SER A 286 -9.34 -22.45 -7.75
CA SER A 286 -8.70 -22.38 -9.05
C SER A 286 -8.55 -20.91 -9.46
N ILE A 287 -7.30 -20.49 -9.66
CA ILE A 287 -6.97 -19.16 -10.16
C ILE A 287 -6.62 -19.32 -11.62
N VAL A 288 -7.48 -18.81 -12.50
CA VAL A 288 -7.32 -18.93 -13.94
C VAL A 288 -7.13 -17.53 -14.51
N SER A 289 -6.04 -17.33 -15.24
CA SER A 289 -5.86 -16.10 -16.00
C SER A 289 -7.01 -15.98 -17.00
N ASN A 290 -7.74 -14.87 -16.96
CA ASN A 290 -8.64 -14.58 -18.06
C ASN A 290 -7.76 -14.34 -19.28
N LYS A 291 -7.90 -15.20 -20.30
CA LYS A 291 -7.37 -14.91 -21.64
C LYS A 291 -8.27 -13.83 -22.25
N SER A 292 -8.27 -12.62 -21.70
CA SER A 292 -8.73 -11.46 -22.45
C SER A 292 -7.66 -11.18 -23.50
N SER A 293 -7.80 -11.80 -24.67
CA SER A 293 -6.96 -11.58 -25.85
C SER A 293 -7.22 -10.23 -26.52
N ARG A 294 -7.92 -9.29 -25.86
CA ARG A 294 -8.25 -7.98 -26.42
C ARG A 294 -8.17 -6.86 -25.38
N ILE A 295 -6.99 -6.62 -24.84
CA ILE A 295 -6.64 -5.29 -24.31
C ILE A 295 -5.61 -4.67 -25.26
N SER A 296 -6.17 -3.82 -26.13
CA SER A 296 -5.56 -2.75 -26.92
C SER A 296 -4.03 -2.74 -27.01
N LYS A 297 -3.50 -3.48 -27.99
CA LYS A 297 -2.28 -3.06 -28.69
C LYS A 297 -2.71 -2.48 -30.02
N LYS A 298 -2.57 -1.16 -30.15
CA LYS A 298 -2.72 -0.33 -31.36
C LYS A 298 -4.14 0.10 -31.75
N SER A 299 -4.32 1.41 -31.69
CA SER A 299 -5.09 2.27 -32.57
C SER A 299 -4.88 1.95 -34.06
N HIS A 300 -5.64 1.00 -34.61
CA HIS A 300 -5.83 0.89 -36.06
C HIS A 300 -7.26 0.50 -36.37
N ILE A 301 -7.96 1.40 -37.06
CA ILE A 301 -9.29 1.19 -37.64
C ILE A 301 -9.21 0.01 -38.59
N SER A 302 -10.08 -0.99 -38.41
CA SER A 302 -10.46 -1.89 -39.50
C SER A 302 -11.91 -2.30 -39.33
N LEU A 303 -12.72 -1.92 -40.32
CA LEU A 303 -14.12 -2.27 -40.50
C LEU A 303 -14.20 -3.70 -41.04
N ALA A 304 -14.52 -4.66 -40.18
CA ALA A 304 -15.08 -5.94 -40.61
C ALA A 304 -15.92 -6.50 -39.46
N ALA A 305 -17.23 -6.53 -39.70
CA ALA A 305 -18.21 -7.12 -38.80
C ALA A 305 -18.19 -8.64 -39.00
N ASP A 306 -17.88 -9.37 -37.94
CA ASP A 306 -18.20 -10.79 -37.81
C ASP A 306 -19.16 -10.96 -36.62
N PRO A 307 -20.13 -11.89 -36.70
CA PRO A 307 -21.27 -11.96 -35.78
C PRO A 307 -20.80 -12.45 -34.41
N VAL A 308 -21.16 -11.68 -33.38
CA VAL A 308 -20.74 -11.91 -32.00
C VAL A 308 -21.77 -12.80 -31.31
N ASP A 309 -21.29 -13.94 -30.82
CA ASP A 309 -21.95 -14.79 -29.83
C ASP A 309 -22.24 -13.96 -28.57
N ASP A 310 -23.49 -13.96 -28.09
CA ASP A 310 -23.99 -13.22 -26.91
C ASP A 310 -23.40 -13.78 -25.61
N LEU A 311 -22.09 -13.65 -25.43
CA LEU A 311 -21.44 -13.76 -24.12
C LEU A 311 -21.70 -12.45 -23.38
N ILE A 312 -22.62 -12.51 -22.41
CA ILE A 312 -22.89 -11.47 -21.41
C ILE A 312 -21.56 -10.85 -20.98
N GLU A 313 -21.29 -9.60 -21.40
CA GLU A 313 -20.12 -8.89 -20.92
C GLU A 313 -20.25 -8.77 -19.39
N PRO A 314 -19.28 -9.26 -18.60
CA PRO A 314 -19.34 -9.06 -17.16
C PRO A 314 -19.32 -7.56 -16.90
N ASP A 315 -20.16 -7.14 -15.95
CA ASP A 315 -20.32 -5.75 -15.55
C ASP A 315 -18.94 -5.10 -15.35
N ARG A 316 -18.61 -4.11 -16.19
CA ARG A 316 -17.30 -3.44 -16.22
C ARG A 316 -17.16 -2.41 -15.08
N GLN A 317 -18.21 -2.23 -14.28
CA GLN A 317 -18.21 -1.33 -13.14
C GLN A 317 -17.18 -1.78 -12.08
N GLY A 318 -16.37 -0.84 -11.61
CA GLY A 318 -15.32 -1.05 -10.62
C GLY A 318 -13.95 -1.45 -11.20
N GLN A 319 -13.83 -1.68 -12.50
CA GLN A 319 -12.58 -2.17 -13.12
C GLN A 319 -11.42 -1.18 -12.97
N TRP A 320 -11.67 0.12 -13.16
CA TRP A 320 -10.63 1.14 -13.12
C TRP A 320 -10.28 1.51 -11.69
N LEU A 321 -11.28 1.61 -10.80
CA LEU A 321 -11.04 1.78 -9.37
C LEU A 321 -10.19 0.64 -8.82
N ARG A 322 -10.51 -0.60 -9.19
CA ARG A 322 -9.73 -1.79 -8.83
C ARG A 322 -8.30 -1.67 -9.33
N ARG A 323 -8.07 -1.35 -10.61
CA ARG A 323 -6.72 -1.16 -11.17
C ARG A 323 -5.93 -0.11 -10.39
N ARG A 324 -6.53 1.03 -10.07
CA ARG A 324 -5.89 2.08 -9.27
C ARG A 324 -5.53 1.62 -7.86
N ARG A 325 -6.40 0.86 -7.20
CA ARG A 325 -6.10 0.27 -5.89
C ARG A 325 -4.91 -0.69 -5.95
N LEU A 326 -4.90 -1.58 -6.94
CA LEU A 326 -3.81 -2.54 -7.15
C LEU A 326 -2.48 -1.83 -7.40
N ASP A 327 -2.42 -0.96 -8.41
CA ASP A 327 -1.19 -0.28 -8.78
C ASP A 327 -0.74 0.69 -7.67
N GLY A 328 -1.68 1.31 -6.96
CA GLY A 328 -1.43 2.18 -5.81
C GLY A 328 -0.75 1.44 -4.66
N ALA A 329 -1.27 0.28 -4.28
CA ALA A 329 -0.74 -0.53 -3.19
C ALA A 329 0.58 -1.22 -3.55
N LEU A 330 0.79 -1.53 -4.84
CA LEU A 330 2.06 -2.03 -5.38
C LEU A 330 3.11 -0.93 -5.58
N ASN A 331 2.80 0.31 -5.24
CA ASN A 331 3.63 1.48 -5.52
C ASN A 331 4.06 1.61 -7.00
N ARG A 332 3.29 1.03 -7.92
CA ARG A 332 3.60 1.05 -9.35
C ARG A 332 3.37 2.43 -9.92
N VAL A 333 4.24 2.85 -10.83
CA VAL A 333 4.06 4.06 -11.63
C VAL A 333 4.30 3.74 -13.12
N PRO A 334 3.85 4.60 -14.06
CA PRO A 334 4.12 4.43 -15.48
C PRO A 334 5.61 4.44 -15.83
N ARG A 335 5.96 3.93 -17.02
CA ARG A 335 7.34 3.92 -17.52
C ARG A 335 7.91 5.33 -17.64
N ASP A 336 9.19 5.46 -17.26
CA ASP A 336 9.92 6.73 -17.28
C ASP A 336 9.29 7.81 -16.39
N PHE A 337 8.44 7.44 -15.43
CA PHE A 337 7.75 8.39 -14.55
C PHE A 337 8.72 9.34 -13.85
N TYR A 338 9.76 8.82 -13.19
CA TYR A 338 10.70 9.65 -12.45
C TYR A 338 11.50 10.61 -13.36
N PRO A 339 12.13 10.14 -14.46
CA PRO A 339 12.76 11.04 -15.43
C PRO A 339 11.82 12.14 -15.94
N ARG A 340 10.54 11.84 -16.19
CA ARG A 340 9.57 12.83 -16.68
C ARG A 340 9.20 13.83 -15.59
N VAL A 341 8.99 13.40 -14.35
CA VAL A 341 8.74 14.29 -13.20
C VAL A 341 9.92 15.23 -12.98
N TRP A 342 11.15 14.77 -13.20
CA TRP A 342 12.34 15.62 -13.16
C TRP A 342 12.25 16.79 -14.15
N ILE A 343 11.79 16.54 -15.40
CA ILE A 343 11.62 17.58 -16.43
C ILE A 343 10.56 18.60 -16.02
N VAL A 344 9.47 18.15 -15.37
CA VAL A 344 8.45 19.07 -14.83
C VAL A 344 9.03 19.91 -13.71
N LEU A 345 9.76 19.29 -12.78
CA LEU A 345 10.36 19.97 -11.64
C LEU A 345 11.40 21.01 -12.07
N GLU A 346 12.15 20.76 -13.14
CA GLU A 346 13.09 21.72 -13.73
C GLU A 346 12.39 23.02 -14.16
N ARG A 347 11.09 22.97 -14.49
CA ARG A 347 10.32 24.09 -15.04
C ARG A 347 9.39 24.76 -14.03
N CYS A 348 9.44 24.43 -12.75
CA CYS A 348 8.64 25.09 -11.72
C CYS A 348 9.47 25.30 -10.44
N HIS A 349 9.03 26.16 -9.53
CA HIS A 349 9.73 26.35 -8.25
C HIS A 349 9.68 25.11 -7.34
N GLY A 350 8.67 24.26 -7.52
CA GLY A 350 8.55 23.00 -6.81
C GLY A 350 7.24 22.28 -7.09
N ILE A 351 7.16 21.03 -6.65
CA ILE A 351 5.96 20.20 -6.74
C ILE A 351 5.52 19.86 -5.32
N ASP A 352 4.30 20.23 -4.95
CA ASP A 352 3.72 19.96 -3.63
C ASP A 352 2.71 18.81 -3.70
N ILE A 353 2.93 17.79 -2.88
CA ILE A 353 2.11 16.59 -2.76
C ILE A 353 1.92 16.30 -1.27
N ALA A 354 0.67 16.33 -0.80
CA ALA A 354 0.31 16.07 0.59
C ALA A 354 1.08 16.96 1.59
N GLY A 355 1.24 18.24 1.23
CA GLY A 355 1.98 19.24 2.01
C GLY A 355 3.50 19.04 2.06
N LYS A 356 4.05 18.08 1.32
CA LYS A 356 5.49 17.90 1.14
C LYS A 356 5.91 18.42 -0.22
N VAL A 357 6.85 19.37 -0.20
CA VAL A 357 7.38 20.02 -1.40
C VAL A 357 8.65 19.32 -1.88
N LEU A 358 8.67 18.93 -3.14
CA LEU A 358 9.86 18.65 -3.92
C LEU A 358 10.39 19.98 -4.49
N PRO A 359 11.51 20.53 -3.99
CA PRO A 359 12.03 21.80 -4.47
C PRO A 359 12.80 21.64 -5.79
N GLN A 360 12.79 22.70 -6.62
CA GLN A 360 13.53 22.73 -7.89
C GLN A 360 15.03 22.46 -7.74
N CYS A 361 15.65 22.81 -6.61
CA CYS A 361 17.07 22.60 -6.39
C CYS A 361 17.51 21.13 -6.51
N LEU A 362 16.58 20.16 -6.33
CA LEU A 362 16.86 18.75 -6.56
C LEU A 362 17.32 18.45 -7.98
N THR A 363 16.87 19.21 -8.99
CA THR A 363 17.30 19.01 -10.38
C THR A 363 18.70 19.55 -10.66
N GLN A 364 19.21 20.45 -9.81
CA GLN A 364 20.58 20.94 -9.87
C GLN A 364 21.57 19.98 -9.20
N GLU A 365 21.10 19.21 -8.22
CA GLU A 365 21.90 18.27 -7.45
C GLU A 365 21.90 16.85 -8.01
N MET A 366 20.88 16.48 -8.80
CA MET A 366 20.64 15.11 -9.26
C MET A 366 20.18 15.08 -10.72
N THR A 367 20.57 14.03 -11.45
CA THR A 367 20.13 13.80 -12.83
C THR A 367 18.80 13.03 -12.91
N PRO A 368 18.05 13.11 -14.03
CA PRO A 368 16.75 12.44 -14.17
C PRO A 368 16.81 10.90 -14.06
N GLY A 369 17.98 10.30 -14.35
CA GLY A 369 18.20 8.85 -14.27
C GLY A 369 18.74 8.37 -12.92
N GLU A 370 19.01 9.26 -11.97
CA GLU A 370 19.56 8.89 -10.67
C GLU A 370 18.50 8.30 -9.74
N LEU A 371 18.83 7.16 -9.12
CA LEU A 371 17.97 6.51 -8.13
C LEU A 371 17.65 7.43 -6.94
N LYS A 372 18.59 8.32 -6.55
CA LYS A 372 18.39 9.25 -5.44
C LYS A 372 17.22 10.21 -5.69
N PHE A 373 17.09 10.72 -6.91
CA PHE A 373 15.95 11.56 -7.30
C PHE A 373 14.65 10.75 -7.27
N ALA A 374 14.65 9.56 -7.85
CA ALA A 374 13.48 8.69 -7.90
C ALA A 374 12.98 8.32 -6.49
N LEU A 375 13.90 8.03 -5.56
CA LEU A 375 13.58 7.77 -4.14
C LEU A 375 13.03 9.01 -3.43
N ALA A 376 13.46 10.23 -3.78
CA ALA A 376 12.92 11.46 -3.21
C ALA A 376 11.44 11.66 -3.61
N VAL A 377 11.12 11.48 -4.90
CA VAL A 377 9.74 11.52 -5.41
C VAL A 377 8.89 10.44 -4.75
N GLU A 378 9.39 9.21 -4.68
CA GLU A 378 8.68 8.07 -4.09
C GLU A 378 8.45 8.25 -2.58
N THR A 379 9.39 8.88 -1.86
CA THR A 379 9.23 9.22 -0.43
C THR A 379 8.07 10.20 -0.20
N VAL A 380 7.89 11.14 -1.12
CA VAL A 380 6.78 12.09 -1.07
C VAL A 380 5.46 11.40 -1.42
N LEU A 381 5.41 10.58 -2.49
CA LEU A 381 4.21 9.82 -2.86
C LEU A 381 3.77 8.82 -1.78
N ASN A 382 4.69 8.23 -1.04
CA ASN A 382 4.40 7.29 0.05
C ASN A 382 3.73 7.92 1.28
N THR A 383 3.64 9.25 1.33
CA THR A 383 2.84 9.93 2.36
C THR A 383 1.35 9.77 2.16
N ILE A 384 0.92 9.48 0.93
CA ILE A 384 -0.48 9.28 0.58
C ILE A 384 -0.90 7.87 1.06
N PRO A 385 -1.85 7.77 2.01
CA PRO A 385 -2.21 6.48 2.58
C PRO A 385 -3.16 5.70 1.69
N GLN A 386 -4.03 6.36 0.90
CA GLN A 386 -5.01 5.68 0.06
C GLN A 386 -4.43 5.30 -1.32
N PRO A 387 -4.37 4.01 -1.67
CA PRO A 387 -3.81 3.53 -2.94
C PRO A 387 -4.42 4.18 -4.19
N GLU A 388 -5.75 4.27 -4.25
CA GLU A 388 -6.46 4.85 -5.39
C GLU A 388 -6.17 6.35 -5.56
N TYR A 389 -6.03 7.09 -4.44
CA TYR A 389 -5.69 8.51 -4.47
C TYR A 389 -4.24 8.72 -4.92
N ARG A 390 -3.30 7.89 -4.41
CA ARG A 390 -1.90 7.88 -4.87
C ARG A 390 -1.84 7.74 -6.39
N GLN A 391 -2.65 6.86 -6.99
CA GLN A 391 -2.67 6.70 -8.44
C GLN A 391 -3.23 7.90 -9.19
N LEU A 392 -4.27 8.58 -8.70
CA LEU A 392 -4.72 9.82 -9.33
C LEU A 392 -3.66 10.93 -9.28
N ILE A 393 -2.88 11.02 -8.20
CA ILE A 393 -1.74 11.95 -8.10
C ILE A 393 -0.66 11.60 -9.14
N VAL A 394 -0.35 10.32 -9.31
CA VAL A 394 0.57 9.84 -10.36
C VAL A 394 0.03 10.17 -11.76
N GLU A 395 -1.26 9.94 -12.03
CA GLU A 395 -1.91 10.32 -13.30
C GLU A 395 -1.83 11.83 -13.54
N ALA A 396 -2.09 12.66 -12.52
CA ALA A 396 -1.99 14.12 -12.62
C ALA A 396 -0.57 14.59 -12.97
N LEU A 397 0.44 14.01 -12.32
CA LEU A 397 1.85 14.25 -12.66
C LEU A 397 2.15 13.86 -14.10
N MET A 398 1.65 12.71 -14.57
CA MET A 398 1.82 12.28 -15.97
C MET A 398 1.15 13.22 -16.98
N VAL A 399 0.04 13.87 -16.63
CA VAL A 399 -0.53 14.91 -17.50
C VAL A 399 0.37 16.15 -17.52
N LEU A 400 0.90 16.58 -16.36
CA LEU A 400 1.85 17.69 -16.31
C LEU A 400 3.12 17.43 -17.13
N THR A 401 3.59 16.17 -17.17
CA THR A 401 4.76 15.82 -17.99
C THR A 401 4.52 16.10 -19.47
N LEU A 402 3.29 15.94 -19.97
CA LEU A 402 2.96 16.27 -21.36
C LEU A 402 3.12 17.77 -21.62
N VAL A 403 2.72 18.63 -20.68
CA VAL A 403 2.88 20.10 -20.82
C VAL A 403 4.35 20.48 -20.96
N ALA A 404 5.23 19.82 -20.19
CA ALA A 404 6.66 20.03 -20.27
C ALA A 404 7.28 19.42 -21.54
N GLU A 405 6.93 18.18 -21.90
CA GLU A 405 7.43 17.48 -23.09
C GLU A 405 7.07 18.22 -24.40
N TYR A 406 5.85 18.73 -24.52
CA TYR A 406 5.41 19.51 -25.68
C TYR A 406 5.84 20.98 -25.67
N ASN A 407 6.64 21.40 -24.68
CA ASN A 407 7.13 22.77 -24.55
C ASN A 407 6.00 23.82 -24.64
N VAL A 408 4.84 23.53 -24.06
CA VAL A 408 3.69 24.46 -24.05
C VAL A 408 4.08 25.79 -23.40
N ALA A 409 4.94 25.73 -22.38
CA ALA A 409 5.56 26.89 -21.77
C ALA A 409 7.02 26.61 -21.36
N PRO A 410 7.91 27.62 -21.41
CA PRO A 410 9.29 27.50 -20.94
C PRO A 410 9.37 27.37 -19.40
N PHE A 411 8.41 27.93 -18.68
CA PHE A 411 8.32 27.91 -17.23
C PHE A 411 6.86 27.75 -16.79
N LEU A 412 6.59 26.83 -15.88
CA LEU A 412 5.27 26.44 -15.39
C LEU A 412 4.83 27.26 -14.17
N GLY A 413 5.70 28.11 -13.61
CA GLY A 413 5.36 29.02 -12.52
C GLY A 413 5.83 28.56 -11.14
N GLY A 414 5.05 28.93 -10.13
CA GLY A 414 5.33 28.68 -8.72
C GLY A 414 5.29 27.20 -8.31
N THR A 415 5.15 26.96 -7.01
CA THR A 415 4.95 25.61 -6.50
C THR A 415 3.60 25.07 -6.99
N ILE A 416 3.62 23.94 -7.69
CA ILE A 416 2.41 23.30 -8.24
C ILE A 416 1.82 22.36 -7.19
N GLN A 417 0.60 22.63 -6.75
CA GLN A 417 -0.12 21.78 -5.79
C GLN A 417 -0.89 20.68 -6.54
N ILE A 418 -0.39 19.44 -6.50
CA ILE A 418 -0.95 18.35 -7.29
C ILE A 418 -2.33 17.92 -6.78
N GLU A 419 -2.55 17.96 -5.47
CA GLU A 419 -3.85 17.65 -4.85
C GLU A 419 -4.94 18.60 -5.37
N TYR A 420 -4.64 19.90 -5.44
CA TYR A 420 -5.56 20.89 -6.00
C TYR A 420 -5.97 20.54 -7.44
N LEU A 421 -5.04 20.09 -8.27
CA LEU A 421 -5.34 19.66 -9.65
C LEU A 421 -6.30 18.47 -9.68
N VAL A 422 -6.10 17.46 -8.84
CA VAL A 422 -6.97 16.28 -8.75
C VAL A 422 -8.36 16.67 -8.24
N HIS A 423 -8.45 17.49 -7.20
CA HIS A 423 -9.73 17.98 -6.69
C HIS A 423 -10.46 18.82 -7.74
N ARG A 424 -9.75 19.70 -8.44
CA ARG A 424 -10.33 20.52 -9.50
C ARG A 424 -10.82 19.66 -10.67
N ALA A 425 -10.11 18.60 -11.03
CA ALA A 425 -10.55 17.64 -12.04
C ALA A 425 -11.83 16.92 -11.61
N ASN A 426 -11.91 16.47 -10.34
CA ASN A 426 -13.13 15.87 -9.78
C ASN A 426 -14.31 16.86 -9.77
N GLU A 427 -14.09 18.13 -9.46
CA GLU A 427 -15.14 19.16 -9.55
C GLU A 427 -15.68 19.34 -10.97
N LEU A 428 -14.79 19.39 -11.96
CA LEU A 428 -15.17 19.46 -13.37
C LEU A 428 -15.96 18.22 -13.80
N PHE A 429 -15.51 17.03 -13.37
CA PHE A 429 -16.23 15.78 -13.59
C PHE A 429 -17.64 15.83 -13.01
N LEU A 430 -17.80 16.20 -11.74
CA LEU A 430 -19.12 16.30 -11.11
C LEU A 430 -20.03 17.33 -11.79
N SER A 431 -19.47 18.44 -12.29
CA SER A 431 -20.23 19.44 -13.05
C SER A 431 -20.76 18.87 -14.36
N ASP A 432 -19.93 18.14 -15.10
CA ASP A 432 -20.35 17.50 -16.35
C ASP A 432 -21.37 16.39 -16.06
N GLN A 433 -21.17 15.59 -15.01
CA GLN A 433 -22.11 14.54 -14.59
C GLN A 433 -23.50 15.09 -14.25
N MET A 434 -23.58 16.26 -13.58
CA MET A 434 -24.87 16.94 -13.37
C MET A 434 -25.50 17.41 -14.69
N SER A 435 -24.68 17.78 -15.67
CA SER A 435 -25.17 18.32 -16.95
C SER A 435 -25.66 17.22 -17.90
N CYS A 436 -25.11 16.02 -17.79
CA CYS A 436 -25.46 14.87 -18.64
C CYS A 436 -26.29 13.78 -17.91
N ASP A 437 -26.73 14.04 -16.68
CA ASP A 437 -27.45 13.08 -15.83
C ASP A 437 -26.70 11.74 -15.68
N GLY A 438 -25.38 11.83 -15.44
CA GLY A 438 -24.50 10.66 -15.32
C GLY A 438 -24.57 9.98 -13.96
N ASP A 439 -23.97 8.79 -13.83
CA ASP A 439 -24.04 7.93 -12.62
C ASP A 439 -23.64 8.63 -11.32
N ALA A 440 -22.73 9.60 -11.37
CA ALA A 440 -22.30 10.31 -10.16
C ALA A 440 -23.44 11.14 -9.53
N THR A 441 -24.56 11.39 -10.24
CA THR A 441 -25.77 12.04 -9.69
C THR A 441 -26.43 11.21 -8.59
N LEU A 442 -26.22 9.89 -8.62
CA LEU A 442 -26.67 8.97 -7.57
C LEU A 442 -25.97 9.24 -6.22
N CYS A 443 -24.82 9.92 -6.24
CA CYS A 443 -24.07 10.26 -5.03
C CYS A 443 -23.61 11.72 -4.95
N CYS A 444 -22.47 12.06 -5.56
CA CYS A 444 -21.73 13.30 -5.32
C CYS A 444 -22.09 14.44 -6.26
N ALA A 445 -22.63 14.15 -7.45
CA ALA A 445 -22.99 15.13 -8.46
C ALA A 445 -24.38 15.73 -8.15
N LYS A 446 -24.44 16.43 -7.01
CA LYS A 446 -25.63 17.13 -6.51
C LYS A 446 -25.29 18.58 -6.13
N PRO A 447 -26.28 19.48 -6.09
CA PRO A 447 -26.12 20.82 -5.51
C PRO A 447 -25.52 20.73 -4.11
N ARG A 448 -24.68 21.70 -3.73
CA ARG A 448 -23.92 21.65 -2.45
C ARG A 448 -24.81 21.43 -1.23
N ASP A 449 -26.02 21.99 -1.24
CA ASP A 449 -26.98 21.90 -0.13
C ASP A 449 -27.64 20.52 0.01
N GLN A 450 -27.52 19.67 -1.03
CA GLN A 450 -28.07 18.32 -1.09
C GLN A 450 -26.99 17.23 -1.02
N ARG A 451 -25.73 17.62 -0.78
CA ARG A 451 -24.64 16.66 -0.62
C ARG A 451 -24.66 16.11 0.79
N GLU A 452 -25.12 14.87 0.87
CA GLU A 452 -25.07 14.10 2.10
C GLU A 452 -23.66 13.53 2.32
N THR A 453 -23.23 13.51 3.58
CA THR A 453 -21.99 12.88 4.03
C THR A 453 -22.31 11.76 5.01
N THR A 454 -21.40 10.80 5.14
CA THR A 454 -21.51 9.77 6.17
C THR A 454 -21.43 10.37 7.57
N ASN A 455 -21.81 9.61 8.60
CA ASN A 455 -21.68 10.01 10.01
C ASN A 455 -20.23 10.35 10.42
N THR A 456 -19.25 9.84 9.67
CA THR A 456 -17.81 10.09 9.85
C THR A 456 -17.29 11.28 9.04
N GLY A 457 -18.16 12.01 8.33
CA GLY A 457 -17.81 13.15 7.47
C GLY A 457 -17.27 12.78 6.10
N GLY A 458 -17.32 11.51 5.71
CA GLY A 458 -16.88 11.01 4.39
C GLY A 458 -17.95 11.14 3.31
N LEU A 459 -17.57 10.83 2.06
CA LEU A 459 -18.52 10.77 0.93
C LEU A 459 -19.39 9.51 1.03
N LEU A 460 -20.70 9.62 0.75
CA LEU A 460 -21.62 8.47 0.75
C LEU A 460 -21.21 7.37 -0.23
N CYS A 461 -20.59 7.74 -1.35
CA CYS A 461 -20.13 6.77 -2.34
C CYS A 461 -18.87 6.01 -1.90
N GLY A 462 -18.32 6.23 -0.69
CA GLY A 462 -17.09 5.58 -0.24
C GLY A 462 -15.81 6.12 -0.90
N GLY A 463 -15.89 7.26 -1.58
CA GLY A 463 -14.76 7.89 -2.26
C GLY A 463 -13.69 8.39 -1.28
N ALA A 464 -12.44 7.94 -1.47
CA ALA A 464 -11.29 8.37 -0.68
C ALA A 464 -10.91 9.83 -0.96
N ALA A 465 -10.25 10.48 0.02
CA ALA A 465 -9.73 11.85 -0.11
C ALA A 465 -10.74 12.85 -0.70
N TYR A 466 -12.04 12.71 -0.38
CA TYR A 466 -13.12 13.55 -0.93
C TYR A 466 -13.21 13.60 -2.47
N ILE A 467 -12.73 12.56 -3.15
CA ILE A 467 -12.87 12.35 -4.59
C ILE A 467 -14.00 11.35 -4.83
N CYS A 468 -14.88 11.61 -5.79
CA CYS A 468 -16.03 10.75 -6.08
C CYS A 468 -15.59 9.34 -6.51
N GLN A 469 -16.25 8.30 -6.02
CA GLN A 469 -15.95 6.91 -6.40
C GLN A 469 -16.10 6.69 -7.92
N HIS A 470 -17.09 7.32 -8.56
CA HIS A 470 -17.27 7.23 -10.01
C HIS A 470 -16.12 7.89 -10.78
N PHE A 471 -15.46 8.91 -10.21
CA PHE A 471 -14.26 9.48 -10.83
C PHE A 471 -13.08 8.50 -10.74
N TYR A 472 -12.91 7.83 -9.59
CA TYR A 472 -11.93 6.75 -9.46
C TYR A 472 -12.22 5.54 -10.35
N ASP A 473 -13.46 5.36 -10.78
CA ASP A 473 -13.84 4.27 -11.68
C ASP A 473 -13.96 4.71 -13.15
N SER A 474 -13.70 5.98 -13.44
CA SER A 474 -13.66 6.47 -14.81
C SER A 474 -12.39 5.98 -15.52
N ALA A 475 -12.53 5.57 -16.79
CA ALA A 475 -11.40 5.19 -17.62
C ALA A 475 -10.35 6.32 -17.69
N PRO A 476 -9.06 6.02 -17.85
CA PRO A 476 -8.04 7.07 -18.01
C PRO A 476 -8.30 7.93 -19.24
N SER A 477 -8.68 7.32 -20.36
CA SER A 477 -8.93 8.00 -21.64
C SER A 477 -10.42 8.10 -21.97
N GLY A 478 -10.75 8.95 -22.95
CA GLY A 478 -12.12 9.19 -23.41
C GLY A 478 -12.65 10.57 -23.00
N ALA A 479 -13.79 10.96 -23.56
CA ALA A 479 -14.39 12.28 -23.34
C ALA A 479 -14.69 12.55 -21.85
N TYR A 480 -15.08 11.51 -21.11
CA TYR A 480 -15.35 11.55 -19.67
C TYR A 480 -14.26 10.85 -18.85
N GLY A 481 -13.07 10.64 -19.43
CA GLY A 481 -11.97 9.95 -18.76
C GLY A 481 -11.20 10.85 -17.79
N THR A 482 -10.51 10.25 -16.81
CA THR A 482 -9.78 11.01 -15.76
C THR A 482 -8.71 11.93 -16.34
N MET A 483 -7.96 11.48 -17.36
CA MET A 483 -6.91 12.29 -17.99
C MET A 483 -7.49 13.54 -18.67
N THR A 484 -8.71 13.47 -19.21
CA THR A 484 -9.38 14.63 -19.82
C THR A 484 -9.69 15.70 -18.78
N TYR A 485 -10.20 15.29 -17.62
CA TYR A 485 -10.49 16.21 -16.51
C TYR A 485 -9.23 16.77 -15.87
N LEU A 486 -8.20 15.94 -15.70
CA LEU A 486 -6.88 16.37 -15.23
C LEU A 486 -6.25 17.38 -16.19
N THR A 487 -6.34 17.14 -17.50
CA THR A 487 -5.86 18.08 -18.53
C THR A 487 -6.60 19.42 -18.44
N ARG A 488 -7.94 19.41 -18.32
CA ARG A 488 -8.74 20.63 -18.14
C ARG A 488 -8.37 21.36 -16.85
N ALA A 489 -8.18 20.65 -15.75
CA ALA A 489 -7.78 21.24 -14.47
C ALA A 489 -6.40 21.92 -14.57
N ILE A 490 -5.43 21.26 -15.20
CA ILE A 490 -4.08 21.79 -15.44
C ILE A 490 -4.12 23.03 -16.34
N ALA A 491 -4.89 22.99 -17.43
CA ALA A 491 -5.04 24.14 -18.34
C ALA A 491 -5.68 25.37 -17.65
N ILE A 492 -6.59 25.14 -16.69
CA ILE A 492 -7.18 26.23 -15.88
C ILE A 492 -6.18 26.75 -14.84
N TYR A 493 -5.38 25.86 -14.25
CA TYR A 493 -4.43 26.18 -13.19
C TYR A 493 -3.19 26.94 -13.70
N LEU A 494 -2.63 26.49 -14.83
CA LEU A 494 -1.43 27.07 -15.40
C LEU A 494 -1.77 28.32 -16.21
N ASP A 495 -1.35 29.48 -15.72
CA ASP A 495 -1.51 30.77 -16.42
C ASP A 495 -0.79 30.83 -17.77
N CYS A 496 0.16 29.93 -18.00
CA CYS A 496 0.94 29.84 -19.23
C CYS A 496 0.23 29.08 -20.38
N VAL A 497 -0.94 28.47 -20.12
CA VAL A 497 -1.74 27.80 -21.15
C VAL A 497 -2.80 28.79 -21.69
N PRO A 498 -2.96 28.93 -23.03
CA PRO A 498 -3.97 29.84 -23.59
C PRO A 498 -5.37 29.51 -23.07
N LYS A 499 -6.02 30.47 -22.41
CA LYS A 499 -7.32 30.26 -21.73
C LYS A 499 -8.52 30.20 -22.69
N THR A 500 -8.31 30.46 -23.99
CA THR A 500 -9.35 30.48 -25.04
C THR A 500 -8.77 30.16 -26.42
N GLY A 501 -9.39 29.23 -27.15
CA GLY A 501 -9.49 29.23 -28.62
C GLY A 501 -8.25 28.96 -29.49
N GLU A 502 -7.03 28.92 -28.96
CA GLU A 502 -5.81 28.82 -29.78
C GLU A 502 -4.98 27.55 -29.53
N LEU A 503 -5.64 26.41 -29.39
CA LEU A 503 -4.97 25.12 -29.56
C LEU A 503 -5.50 24.47 -30.83
N GLU A 504 -4.96 24.87 -31.98
CA GLU A 504 -4.99 24.02 -33.17
C GLU A 504 -4.21 22.75 -32.81
N CYS A 505 -4.94 21.70 -32.45
CA CYS A 505 -4.40 20.36 -32.29
C CYS A 505 -3.97 19.87 -33.67
N ARG A 506 -2.76 20.25 -34.11
CA ARG A 506 -2.12 19.66 -35.28
C ARG A 506 -1.62 18.28 -34.89
N ILE A 507 -2.54 17.32 -34.93
CA ILE A 507 -2.17 15.92 -35.02
C ILE A 507 -1.45 15.77 -36.36
N SER A 508 -0.11 15.62 -36.33
CA SER A 508 0.69 15.17 -37.47
C SER A 508 1.07 13.71 -37.27
#